data_AF-A0A0T2KUY2-F1
#
_entry.id   AF-A0A0T2KUY2-F1
#
_cell.length_a   1.000
_cell.length_b   1.000
_cell.length_c   1.000
_cell.angle_alpha   90.00
_cell.angle_beta   90.00
_cell.angle_gamma   90.00
#
_symmetry.space_group_name_H-M   'P 1'
#
loop_
_entity.id
_entity.type
_entity.pdbx_description
1 polymer ?
#
loop_
_entity_poly.entity_id
_entity_poly.type
_entity_poly.pdbx_seq_one_letter_code
_entity_poly.pdbx_strand_id
1 'polypeptide(L)' 'MKLTNDSAKALERLARTADQMKLGREVLRRQVIEARGAGASWESIGRMLGVTKQTAAKVYGPRVPTARVSQPVGLW' A
#
# COMPACT_ATOMS: atom_id res chain seq x y z
N MET A 1 -34.47 3.46 5.59
CA MET A 1 -34.06 2.16 5.00
C MET A 1 -33.48 1.32 6.12
N LYS A 2 -34.26 0.39 6.70
CA LYS A 2 -33.78 -0.43 7.83
C LYS A 2 -32.85 -1.51 7.25
N LEU A 3 -31.58 -1.52 7.64
CA LEU A 3 -30.70 -2.65 7.35
C LEU A 3 -31.33 -3.90 7.96
N THR A 4 -31.54 -4.93 7.16
CA THR A 4 -31.96 -6.24 7.67
C THR A 4 -30.85 -6.81 8.54
N ASN A 5 -31.19 -7.59 9.56
CA ASN A 5 -30.22 -8.20 10.48
C ASN A 5 -29.11 -8.98 9.72
N ASP A 6 -29.47 -9.61 8.59
CA ASP A 6 -28.51 -10.33 7.74
C ASP A 6 -27.53 -9.41 7.01
N SER A 7 -27.99 -8.24 6.54
CA SER A 7 -27.12 -7.24 5.93
C SER A 7 -26.12 -6.67 6.93
N ALA A 8 -26.52 -6.45 8.19
CA ALA A 8 -25.63 -6.01 9.26
C ALA A 8 -24.52 -7.05 9.53
N LYS A 9 -24.89 -8.35 9.64
CA LYS A 9 -23.92 -9.44 9.82
C LYS A 9 -22.97 -9.60 8.62
N ALA A 10 -23.46 -9.37 7.40
CA ALA A 10 -22.61 -9.40 6.21
C ALA A 10 -21.57 -8.27 6.21
N LEU A 11 -21.98 -7.05 6.56
CA LEU A 11 -21.07 -5.90 6.67
C LEU A 11 -20.05 -6.08 7.80
N GLU A 12 -20.45 -6.66 8.94
CA GLU A 12 -19.53 -6.93 10.05
C GLU A 12 -18.42 -7.92 9.65
N ARG A 13 -18.77 -8.97 8.89
CA ARG A 13 -17.77 -9.90 8.33
C ARG A 13 -16.83 -9.19 7.36
N LEU A 14 -17.36 -8.34 6.48
CA LEU A 14 -16.56 -7.58 5.53
C LEU A 14 -15.59 -6.63 6.24
N ALA A 15 -16.04 -5.94 7.29
CA ALA A 15 -15.19 -5.06 8.10
C ALA A 15 -14.03 -5.84 8.74
N ARG A 16 -14.31 -7.00 9.35
CA ARG A 16 -13.27 -7.87 9.92
C ARG A 16 -12.23 -8.31 8.89
N THR A 17 -12.67 -8.73 7.70
CA THR A 17 -11.75 -9.10 6.62
C THR A 17 -10.91 -7.90 6.16
N ALA A 18 -11.50 -6.71 6.07
CA ALA A 18 -10.78 -5.50 5.69
C ALA A 18 -9.67 -5.14 6.71
N ASP A 19 -9.94 -5.30 8.00
CA ASP A 19 -8.96 -5.10 9.07
C ASP A 19 -7.83 -6.13 9.00
N GLN A 20 -8.15 -7.40 8.81
CA GLN A 20 -7.15 -8.45 8.62
C GLN A 20 -6.25 -8.17 7.40
N MET A 21 -6.83 -7.74 6.28
CA MET A 21 -6.06 -7.36 5.10
C MET A 21 -5.19 -6.13 5.35
N LYS A 22 -5.66 -5.16 6.15
CA LYS A 22 -4.87 -3.98 6.54
C LYS A 22 -3.64 -4.39 7.36
N LEU A 23 -3.81 -5.27 8.33
CA LEU A 23 -2.71 -5.79 9.14
C LEU A 23 -1.73 -6.59 8.27
N GLY A 24 -2.22 -7.49 7.43
CA GLY A 24 -1.39 -8.27 6.50
C GLY A 24 -0.57 -7.41 5.56
N ARG A 25 -1.16 -6.33 5.02
CA ARG A 25 -0.44 -5.36 4.17
C ARG A 25 0.68 -4.64 4.92
N GLU A 26 0.48 -4.31 6.19
CA GLU A 26 1.51 -3.66 7.02
C GLU A 26 2.66 -4.61 7.34
N VAL A 27 2.37 -5.86 7.69
CA VAL A 27 3.40 -6.89 7.90
C VAL A 27 4.19 -7.12 6.60
N LEU A 28 3.50 -7.28 5.47
CA LEU A 28 4.14 -7.45 4.17
C LEU A 28 5.06 -6.26 3.83
N ARG A 29 4.61 -5.03 4.11
CA ARG A 29 5.40 -3.82 3.89
C ARG A 29 6.71 -3.85 4.68
N ARG A 30 6.68 -4.26 5.95
CA ARG A 30 7.88 -4.37 6.80
C ARG A 30 8.85 -5.41 6.26
N GLN A 31 8.36 -6.58 5.86
CA GLN A 31 9.19 -7.64 5.28
C GLN A 31 9.84 -7.22 3.96
N VAL A 32 9.12 -6.46 3.12
CA VAL A 32 9.69 -5.92 1.88
C VAL A 32 10.81 -4.90 2.19
N ILE A 33 10.62 -4.05 3.19
CA ILE A 33 11.64 -3.08 3.62
C ILE A 33 12.88 -3.82 4.15
N GLU A 34 12.69 -4.84 4.98
CA GLU A 34 13.77 -5.69 5.51
C GLU A 34 14.54 -6.38 4.38
N ALA A 35 13.83 -7.04 3.45
CA ALA A 35 14.44 -7.67 2.29
C ALA A 35 15.21 -6.67 1.42
N ARG A 36 14.66 -5.46 1.23
CA ARG A 36 15.34 -4.40 0.50
C ARG A 36 16.60 -3.92 1.22
N GLY A 37 16.55 -3.79 2.54
CA GLY A 37 17.69 -3.46 3.40
C GLY A 37 18.78 -4.52 3.40
N ALA A 38 18.40 -5.79 3.29
CA ALA A 38 19.32 -6.93 3.11
C ALA A 38 19.93 -7.02 1.70
N GLY A 39 19.59 -6.10 0.80
CA GLY A 39 20.17 -6.02 -0.55
C GLY A 39 19.33 -6.67 -1.65
N ALA A 40 18.15 -7.23 -1.36
CA ALA A 40 17.29 -7.79 -2.40
C ALA A 40 16.88 -6.73 -3.44
N SER A 41 16.96 -7.09 -4.72
CA SER A 41 16.59 -6.17 -5.81
C SER A 41 15.06 -6.02 -5.91
N TRP A 42 14.59 -4.88 -6.43
CA TRP A 42 13.17 -4.69 -6.73
C TRP A 42 12.60 -5.70 -7.74
N GLU A 43 13.45 -6.24 -8.61
CA GLU A 43 13.04 -7.28 -9.54
C GLU A 43 12.77 -8.60 -8.83
N SER A 44 13.67 -9.01 -7.92
CA SER A 44 13.52 -10.22 -7.11
C SER A 44 12.28 -10.13 -6.21
N ILE A 45 12.08 -8.97 -5.58
CA ILE A 45 10.90 -8.69 -4.74
C ILE A 45 9.63 -8.74 -5.59
N GLY A 46 9.61 -8.06 -6.75
CA GLY A 46 8.46 -8.08 -7.66
C GLY A 46 8.10 -9.49 -8.11
N ARG A 47 9.10 -10.27 -8.56
CA ARG A 47 8.94 -11.67 -8.97
C ARG A 47 8.33 -12.52 -7.85
N MET A 48 8.81 -12.38 -6.62
CA MET A 48 8.29 -13.10 -5.45
C MET A 48 6.83 -12.72 -5.15
N LEU A 49 6.48 -11.45 -5.30
CA LEU A 49 5.12 -10.93 -5.02
C LEU A 49 4.16 -11.05 -6.21
N GLY A 50 4.60 -11.57 -7.36
CA GLY A 50 3.78 -11.66 -8.57
C GLY A 50 3.47 -10.30 -9.21
N VAL A 51 4.34 -9.30 -9.03
CA VAL A 51 4.18 -7.95 -9.60
C VAL A 51 5.43 -7.49 -10.35
N THR A 52 5.29 -6.47 -11.18
CA THR A 52 6.45 -5.89 -11.88
C THR A 52 7.38 -5.16 -10.92
N LYS A 53 8.66 -5.02 -11.31
CA LYS A 53 9.67 -4.22 -10.59
C LYS A 53 9.17 -2.80 -10.30
N GLN A 54 8.55 -2.15 -11.28
CA GLN A 54 8.04 -0.78 -11.13
C GLN A 54 6.92 -0.72 -10.09
N THR A 55 6.01 -1.71 -10.10
CA THR A 55 4.91 -1.79 -9.12
C THR A 55 5.45 -2.02 -7.72
N ALA A 56 6.41 -2.95 -7.54
CA ALA A 56 7.04 -3.18 -6.24
C ALA A 56 7.74 -1.91 -5.71
N ALA A 57 8.54 -1.25 -6.54
CA ALA A 57 9.22 -0.01 -6.16
C ALA A 57 8.24 1.14 -5.86
N LYS A 58 7.15 1.27 -6.62
CA LYS A 58 6.13 2.29 -6.39
C LYS A 58 5.36 2.08 -5.08
N VAL A 59 5.01 0.84 -4.76
CA VAL A 59 4.18 0.51 -3.58
C VAL A 59 5.01 0.52 -2.29
N TYR A 60 6.20 -0.06 -2.34
CA TYR A 60 7.01 -0.32 -1.15
C TYR A 60 8.27 0.54 -1.06
N GLY A 61 8.66 1.22 -2.14
CA GLY A 61 9.81 2.12 -2.12
C GLY A 61 9.58 3.37 -1.27
N PRO A 62 10.66 4.11 -0.97
CA PRO A 62 10.57 5.37 -0.27
C PRO A 62 9.69 6.34 -1.07
N ARG A 63 8.67 6.89 -0.41
CA ARG A 63 7.89 7.99 -0.99
C ARG A 63 8.77 9.23 -0.91
N VAL A 64 9.37 9.62 -2.02
CA VAL A 64 10.02 10.93 -2.11
C VAL A 64 8.91 11.95 -1.89
N PRO A 65 8.99 12.80 -0.84
CA PRO A 65 8.09 13.93 -0.73
C PRO A 65 8.36 14.79 -1.95
N THR A 66 7.41 14.86 -2.88
CA THR A 66 7.44 15.85 -3.94
C THR A 66 7.41 17.21 -3.24
N ALA A 67 8.58 17.84 -3.12
CA ALA A 67 8.69 19.22 -2.68
C ALA A 67 7.71 20.02 -3.53
N ARG A 68 6.76 20.72 -2.87
CA ARG A 68 5.81 21.57 -3.57
C ARG A 68 6.63 22.52 -4.44
N VAL A 69 6.46 22.42 -5.75
CA VAL A 69 6.98 23.41 -6.69
C VAL A 69 6.27 24.71 -6.33
N SER A 70 6.97 25.63 -5.66
CA SER A 70 6.52 27.00 -5.50
C SER A 70 6.31 27.55 -6.91
N GLN A 71 5.05 27.69 -7.30
CA GLN A 71 4.71 28.38 -8.54
C GLN A 71 5.22 29.82 -8.41
N PRO A 72 6.02 30.32 -9.36
CA PRO A 72 6.33 31.74 -9.39
C PRO A 72 5.01 32.48 -9.65
N VAL A 73 4.55 33.23 -8.67
CA VAL A 73 3.45 34.18 -8.85
C VAL A 73 3.88 35.17 -9.92
N GLY A 74 3.25 35.08 -11.08
CA GLY A 74 3.48 36.01 -12.18
C GLY A 74 3.08 37.41 -11.76
N LEU A 75 4.06 38.31 -11.67
CA LEU A 75 3.87 39.76 -11.66
C LEU A 75 4.04 40.22 -13.12
N TRP A 76 2.93 40.33 -13.84
CA TRP A 76 2.78 41.09 -15.07
C TRP A 76 1.42 41.79 -15.04
#